data_AF-X1UJL2-F1
#
_entry.id   AF-X1UJL2-F1
#
_cell.length_a   1.000
_cell.length_b   1.000
_cell.length_c   1.000
_cell.angle_alpha   90.00
_cell.angle_beta   90.00
_cell.angle_gamma   90.00
#
_symmetry.space_group_name_H-M   'P 1'
#
loop_
_entity.id
_entity.type
_entity.pdbx_description
1 polymer ?
#
loop_
_entity_poly.entity_id
_entity_poly.type
_entity_poly.pdbx_seq_one_letter_code
_entity_poly.pdbx_strand_id
1 'polypeptide(L)'
;TSYLFREFKDYAPIINSYYLNGNTSDIIKILSIGCSTGQEVYSLAIYCLEHNIPCEIMGIDLSESAIQKAKKAEYSLSYELQKNLENLGSEWNNHYKKYFTITGDSLSPNTNVKQRVRFRVEDSSKLNYFSEFDFIIARKMLYYLPEKNLRDTIDSIKKALKSGLDYSQHILIDDFTYHKIPALKQMIYHVM
;
A
#
# COMPACT_ATOMS: atom_id res chain seq x y z
N THR A 1 9.07 -4.81 11.07
CA THR A 1 8.54 -5.97 10.32
C THR A 1 7.15 -5.64 9.82
N SER A 2 6.82 -5.99 8.58
CA SER A 2 5.48 -5.80 7.99
C SER A 2 4.63 -7.06 8.21
N TYR A 3 3.30 -6.91 8.19
CA TYR A 3 2.32 -8.00 8.29
C TYR A 3 1.08 -7.62 7.47
N LEU A 4 0.29 -8.62 7.05
CA LEU A 4 -0.92 -8.40 6.25
C LEU A 4 -1.94 -7.56 7.03
N PHE A 5 -2.67 -6.70 6.32
CA PHE A 5 -3.77 -5.86 6.81
C PHE A 5 -3.38 -4.93 7.96
N ARG A 6 -2.09 -4.65 8.12
CA ARG A 6 -1.61 -3.67 9.07
C ARG A 6 -2.29 -2.32 8.84
N GLU A 7 -3.07 -1.88 9.82
CA GLU A 7 -3.65 -0.52 9.86
C GLU A 7 -4.43 -0.18 8.57
N PHE A 8 -4.95 -1.19 7.86
CA PHE A 8 -5.59 -0.96 6.57
C PHE A 8 -6.99 -0.36 6.70
N LYS A 9 -7.64 -0.54 7.85
CA LYS A 9 -8.93 0.10 8.17
C LYS A 9 -8.82 1.62 8.17
N ASP A 10 -7.62 2.14 8.42
CA ASP A 10 -7.40 3.56 8.61
C ASP A 10 -7.32 4.30 7.25
N TYR A 11 -6.91 3.60 6.17
CA TYR A 11 -6.69 4.24 4.87
C TYR A 11 -7.40 3.59 3.67
N ALA A 12 -7.70 2.28 3.72
CA ALA A 12 -8.34 1.59 2.61
C ALA A 12 -9.77 2.12 2.28
N PRO A 13 -10.61 2.50 3.27
CA PRO A 13 -11.94 3.07 3.00
C PRO A 13 -11.96 4.34 2.14
N ILE A 14 -10.85 5.09 2.10
CA ILE A 14 -10.71 6.29 1.26
C ILE A 14 -10.76 5.91 -0.22
N ILE A 15 -10.11 4.80 -0.59
CA ILE A 15 -10.09 4.27 -1.97
C ILE A 15 -11.50 3.87 -2.40
N ASN A 16 -12.24 3.17 -1.52
CA ASN A 16 -13.62 2.78 -1.81
C ASN A 16 -14.54 4.00 -1.96
N SER A 17 -14.41 4.99 -1.06
CA SER A 17 -15.20 6.22 -1.12
C SER A 17 -14.93 7.00 -2.41
N TYR A 18 -13.67 7.11 -2.83
CA TYR A 18 -13.29 7.72 -4.11
C TYR A 18 -13.92 7.01 -5.31
N TYR A 19 -13.83 5.68 -5.34
CA TYR A 19 -14.41 4.88 -6.43
C TYR A 19 -15.93 5.04 -6.52
N LEU A 20 -16.64 4.97 -5.39
CA LEU A 20 -18.10 5.10 -5.34
C LEU A 20 -18.59 6.50 -5.70
N ASN A 21 -17.88 7.55 -5.26
CA ASN A 21 -18.27 8.94 -5.53
C ASN A 21 -17.97 9.37 -6.98
N GLY A 22 -16.98 8.73 -7.62
CA GLY A 22 -16.57 9.06 -8.99
C GLY A 22 -17.42 8.44 -10.09
N ASN A 23 -18.30 7.46 -9.80
CA ASN A 23 -18.98 6.63 -10.81
C ASN A 23 -18.04 6.18 -11.94
N THR A 24 -16.78 5.90 -11.61
CA THR A 24 -15.75 5.59 -12.60
C THR A 24 -15.68 4.08 -12.81
N SER A 25 -15.77 3.64 -14.07
CA SER A 25 -15.47 2.27 -14.47
C SER A 25 -13.96 2.02 -14.63
N ASP A 26 -13.12 3.01 -14.30
CA ASP A 26 -11.69 2.95 -14.55
C ASP A 26 -10.95 2.15 -13.47
N ILE A 27 -9.80 1.64 -13.88
CA ILE A 27 -8.89 0.92 -13.00
C ILE A 27 -8.19 1.94 -12.09
N ILE A 28 -8.36 1.77 -10.78
CA ILE A 28 -7.67 2.55 -9.75
C ILE A 28 -6.20 2.13 -9.69
N LYS A 29 -5.29 3.06 -9.98
CA LYS A 29 -3.85 2.84 -9.93
C LYS A 29 -3.27 3.31 -8.61
N ILE A 30 -2.61 2.42 -7.89
CA ILE A 30 -2.06 2.68 -6.55
C ILE A 30 -0.56 2.43 -6.55
N LEU A 31 0.21 3.36 -5.98
CA LEU A 31 1.64 3.19 -5.71
C LEU A 31 1.88 3.04 -4.21
N SER A 32 2.44 1.92 -3.75
CA SER A 32 2.91 1.69 -2.38
C SER A 32 4.43 1.79 -2.33
N ILE A 33 4.94 2.82 -1.65
CA ILE A 33 6.35 3.15 -1.55
C ILE A 33 6.90 2.67 -0.21
N GLY A 34 7.99 1.92 -0.25
CA GLY A 34 8.53 1.24 0.92
C GLY A 34 7.69 0.00 1.28
N CYS A 35 7.23 -0.74 0.26
CA CYS A 35 6.29 -1.84 0.44
C CYS A 35 6.89 -3.04 1.20
N SER A 36 8.19 -3.03 1.49
CA SER A 36 8.92 -4.08 2.20
C SER A 36 8.67 -5.43 1.52
N THR A 37 8.30 -6.45 2.29
CA THR A 37 8.00 -7.81 1.79
C THR A 37 6.61 -7.96 1.16
N GLY A 38 5.93 -6.86 0.83
CA GLY A 38 4.74 -6.83 -0.03
C GLY A 38 3.39 -6.96 0.65
N GLN A 39 3.33 -7.17 1.97
CA GLN A 39 2.06 -7.39 2.68
C GLN A 39 1.05 -6.24 2.51
N GLU A 40 1.50 -4.98 2.54
CA GLU A 40 0.61 -3.82 2.33
C GLU A 40 -0.06 -3.86 0.95
N VAL A 41 0.73 -4.14 -0.09
CA VAL A 41 0.29 -4.24 -1.48
C VAL A 41 -0.73 -5.36 -1.68
N TYR A 42 -0.49 -6.54 -1.07
CA TYR A 42 -1.44 -7.64 -1.14
C TYR A 42 -2.73 -7.36 -0.37
N SER A 43 -2.65 -6.73 0.80
CA SER A 43 -3.84 -6.37 1.57
C SER A 43 -4.71 -5.34 0.87
N LEU A 44 -4.11 -4.38 0.18
CA LEU A 44 -4.83 -3.44 -0.68
C LEU A 44 -5.51 -4.14 -1.86
N ALA A 45 -4.83 -5.07 -2.52
CA ALA A 45 -5.41 -5.83 -3.62
C ALA A 45 -6.62 -6.67 -3.15
N ILE A 46 -6.52 -7.27 -1.96
CA ILE A 46 -7.62 -8.00 -1.32
C ILE A 46 -8.77 -7.06 -0.97
N TYR A 47 -8.48 -5.89 -0.41
CA TYR A 47 -9.51 -4.90 -0.09
C TYR A 47 -10.31 -4.48 -1.32
N CYS A 48 -9.61 -4.15 -2.42
CA CYS A 48 -10.24 -3.80 -3.69
C CYS A 48 -11.08 -4.96 -4.24
N LEU A 49 -10.58 -6.20 -4.12
CA LEU A 49 -11.31 -7.40 -4.52
C LEU A 49 -12.60 -7.61 -3.72
N GLU A 50 -12.62 -7.35 -2.42
CA GLU A 50 -13.83 -7.48 -1.59
C GLU A 50 -14.90 -6.45 -1.97
N HIS A 51 -14.47 -5.27 -2.41
CA HIS A 51 -15.37 -4.16 -2.76
C HIS A 51 -15.66 -4.08 -4.27
N ASN A 52 -15.22 -5.07 -5.06
CA ASN A 52 -15.35 -5.10 -6.52
C ASN A 52 -14.75 -3.85 -7.21
N ILE A 53 -13.68 -3.31 -6.65
CA ILE A 53 -12.95 -2.15 -7.19
C ILE A 53 -11.89 -2.67 -8.18
N PRO A 54 -11.95 -2.31 -9.47
CA PRO A 54 -10.87 -2.61 -10.41
C PRO A 54 -9.61 -1.84 -10.00
N CYS A 55 -8.49 -2.55 -9.79
CA CYS A 55 -7.25 -1.92 -9.33
C CYS A 55 -5.98 -2.52 -9.94
N GLU A 56 -4.96 -1.68 -10.07
CA GLU A 56 -3.57 -2.05 -10.34
C GLU A 56 -2.67 -1.43 -9.27
N ILE A 57 -1.86 -2.26 -8.61
CA ILE A 57 -1.05 -1.82 -7.47
C ILE A 57 0.43 -2.07 -7.74
N MET A 58 1.22 -1.01 -7.73
CA MET A 58 2.68 -1.07 -7.81
C MET A 58 3.27 -0.96 -6.40
N GLY A 59 4.00 -1.98 -5.98
CA GLY A 59 4.85 -1.94 -4.79
C GLY A 59 6.29 -1.63 -5.16
N ILE A 60 6.89 -0.64 -4.53
CA ILE A 60 8.32 -0.35 -4.69
C ILE A 60 9.05 -0.34 -3.35
N ASP A 61 10.29 -0.80 -3.37
CA ASP A 61 11.20 -0.78 -2.24
C ASP A 61 12.64 -0.69 -2.73
N LEU A 62 13.52 -0.08 -1.95
CA LEU A 62 14.95 0.00 -2.27
C LEU A 62 15.64 -1.37 -2.06
N SER A 63 15.10 -2.20 -1.17
CA SER A 63 15.65 -3.52 -0.85
C SER A 63 15.25 -4.55 -1.88
N GLU A 64 16.19 -4.95 -2.74
CA GLU A 64 15.99 -6.06 -3.68
C GLU A 64 15.56 -7.34 -2.96
N SER A 65 16.17 -7.66 -1.82
CA SER A 65 15.81 -8.83 -1.02
C SER A 65 14.35 -8.79 -0.54
N ALA A 66 13.83 -7.61 -0.21
CA ALA A 66 12.43 -7.43 0.18
C ALA A 66 11.49 -7.61 -1.02
N ILE A 67 11.85 -7.05 -2.17
CA ILE A 67 11.10 -7.22 -3.42
C ILE A 67 11.06 -8.67 -3.88
N GLN A 68 12.16 -9.43 -3.76
CA GLN A 68 12.15 -10.86 -4.08
C GLN A 68 11.19 -11.63 -3.16
N LYS A 69 11.17 -11.31 -1.86
CA LYS A 69 10.19 -11.89 -0.92
C LYS A 69 8.75 -11.46 -1.26
N ALA A 70 8.53 -10.22 -1.65
CA ALA A 70 7.22 -9.72 -2.06
C ALA A 70 6.68 -10.44 -3.31
N LYS A 71 7.55 -10.68 -4.30
CA LYS A 71 7.21 -11.45 -5.51
C LYS A 71 6.92 -12.93 -5.20
N LYS A 72 7.71 -13.54 -4.30
CA LYS A 72 7.49 -14.92 -3.84
C LYS A 72 6.18 -15.06 -3.06
N ALA A 73 5.89 -14.05 -2.23
CA ALA A 73 4.65 -13.93 -1.47
C ALA A 73 4.36 -15.15 -0.58
N GLU A 74 5.38 -15.68 0.07
CA GLU A 74 5.26 -16.77 1.05
C GLU A 74 5.49 -16.20 2.44
N TYR A 75 4.42 -16.20 3.24
CA TYR A 75 4.41 -15.65 4.59
C TYR A 75 4.21 -16.77 5.61
N SER A 76 4.67 -16.57 6.84
CA SER A 76 4.45 -17.53 7.92
C SER A 76 2.98 -17.49 8.35
N LEU A 77 2.28 -18.63 8.25
CA LEU A 77 0.87 -18.74 8.64
C LEU A 77 0.68 -18.38 10.11
N SER A 78 1.51 -18.92 11.00
CA SER A 78 1.41 -18.68 12.44
C SER A 78 1.65 -17.21 12.79
N TYR A 79 2.65 -16.58 12.18
CA TYR A 79 2.94 -15.16 12.39
C TYR A 79 1.80 -14.25 11.91
N GLU A 80 1.32 -14.48 10.68
CA GLU A 80 0.24 -13.66 10.12
C GLU A 80 -1.06 -13.86 10.88
N LEU A 81 -1.39 -15.09 11.29
CA LEU A 81 -2.57 -15.35 12.13
C LEU A 81 -2.48 -14.63 13.47
N GLN A 82 -1.35 -14.72 14.16
CA GLN A 82 -1.14 -14.04 15.45
C GLN A 82 -1.34 -12.53 15.31
N LYS A 83 -0.74 -11.91 14.28
CA LYS A 83 -0.83 -10.46 14.06
C LYS A 83 -2.20 -9.99 13.60
N ASN A 84 -2.92 -10.81 12.82
CA ASN A 84 -4.21 -10.41 12.26
C ASN A 84 -5.39 -10.71 13.17
N LEU A 85 -5.33 -11.72 14.04
CA LEU A 85 -6.41 -11.95 15.01
C LEU A 85 -6.65 -10.73 15.90
N GLU A 86 -5.58 -10.03 16.29
CA GLU A 86 -5.65 -8.80 17.09
C GLU A 86 -6.32 -7.64 16.34
N ASN A 87 -6.12 -7.56 15.01
CA ASN A 87 -6.53 -6.39 14.20
C ASN A 87 -7.86 -6.58 13.44
N LEU A 88 -8.17 -7.81 13.03
CA LEU A 88 -9.30 -8.13 12.15
C LEU A 88 -10.35 -9.03 12.81
N GLY A 89 -10.03 -9.67 13.94
CA GLY A 89 -10.96 -10.57 14.63
C GLY A 89 -11.53 -11.65 13.70
N SER A 90 -12.86 -11.76 13.64
CA SER A 90 -13.54 -12.76 12.81
C SER A 90 -13.49 -12.47 11.30
N GLU A 91 -13.23 -11.24 10.87
CA GLU A 91 -13.13 -10.87 9.44
C GLU A 91 -11.92 -11.54 8.77
N TRP A 92 -10.83 -11.71 9.52
CA TRP A 92 -9.64 -12.44 9.07
C TRP A 92 -9.99 -13.86 8.63
N ASN A 93 -10.92 -14.52 9.33
CA ASN A 93 -11.31 -15.89 9.05
C ASN A 93 -11.96 -16.07 7.67
N ASN A 94 -12.57 -15.02 7.12
CA ASN A 94 -13.17 -15.06 5.80
C ASN A 94 -12.13 -14.75 4.71
N HIS A 95 -11.22 -13.82 4.96
CA HIS A 95 -10.18 -13.45 4.00
C HIS A 95 -9.18 -14.57 3.73
N TYR A 96 -8.72 -15.32 4.76
CA TYR A 96 -7.73 -16.39 4.54
C TYR A 96 -8.26 -17.50 3.63
N LYS A 97 -9.54 -17.88 3.77
CA LYS A 97 -10.16 -18.93 2.96
C LYS A 97 -10.35 -18.51 1.50
N LYS A 98 -10.65 -17.22 1.29
CA LYS A 98 -11.02 -16.70 -0.03
C LYS A 98 -9.82 -16.28 -0.87
N TYR A 99 -8.78 -15.72 -0.25
CA TYR A 99 -7.70 -15.04 -0.98
C TYR A 99 -6.33 -15.67 -0.85
N PHE A 100 -6.18 -16.70 -0.03
CA PHE A 100 -4.89 -17.33 0.21
C PHE A 100 -4.92 -18.82 -0.04
N THR A 101 -3.75 -19.35 -0.38
CA THR A 101 -3.44 -20.76 -0.40
C THR A 101 -2.52 -21.07 0.77
N ILE A 102 -2.86 -22.09 1.55
CA ILE A 102 -2.08 -22.56 2.68
C ILE A 102 -1.34 -23.82 2.26
N THR A 103 -0.03 -23.90 2.54
CA THR A 103 0.79 -25.08 2.27
C THR A 103 1.76 -25.27 3.42
N GLY A 104 1.50 -26.30 4.25
CA GLY A 104 2.19 -26.46 5.54
C GLY A 104 2.04 -25.21 6.40
N ASP A 105 3.17 -24.65 6.83
CA ASP A 105 3.23 -23.43 7.66
C ASP A 105 3.32 -22.13 6.83
N SER A 106 3.12 -22.22 5.51
CA SER A 106 3.16 -21.06 4.61
C SER A 106 1.77 -20.62 4.17
N LEU A 107 1.60 -19.30 4.08
CA LEU A 107 0.44 -18.60 3.58
C LEU A 107 0.86 -17.77 2.36
N SER A 108 0.18 -17.96 1.22
CA SER A 108 0.46 -17.19 0.00
C SER A 108 -0.81 -16.63 -0.64
N PRO A 109 -0.83 -15.36 -1.09
CA PRO A 109 -1.95 -14.83 -1.87
C PRO A 109 -2.19 -15.67 -3.13
N ASN A 110 -3.46 -15.94 -3.44
CA ASN A 110 -3.82 -16.71 -4.63
C ASN A 110 -3.64 -15.88 -5.92
N THR A 111 -3.79 -16.54 -7.07
CA THR A 111 -3.58 -15.92 -8.39
C THR A 111 -4.45 -14.68 -8.63
N ASN A 112 -5.70 -14.68 -8.13
CA ASN A 112 -6.60 -13.55 -8.27
C ASN A 112 -6.06 -12.30 -7.57
N VAL A 113 -5.41 -12.44 -6.42
CA VAL A 113 -4.73 -11.32 -5.77
C VAL A 113 -3.46 -10.95 -6.53
N LYS A 114 -2.61 -11.95 -6.85
CA LYS A 114 -1.28 -11.73 -7.46
C LYS A 114 -1.33 -11.02 -8.82
N GLN A 115 -2.36 -11.27 -9.64
CA GLN A 115 -2.45 -10.64 -10.97
C GLN A 115 -2.65 -9.11 -10.92
N ARG A 116 -3.13 -8.56 -9.80
CA ARG A 116 -3.40 -7.13 -9.59
C ARG A 116 -2.19 -6.33 -9.12
N VAL A 117 -1.10 -7.01 -8.76
CA VAL A 117 0.06 -6.38 -8.14
C VAL A 117 1.31 -6.51 -9.00
N ARG A 118 2.20 -5.52 -8.93
CA ARG A 118 3.53 -5.53 -9.53
C ARG A 118 4.53 -5.02 -8.51
N PHE A 119 5.78 -5.51 -8.61
CA PHE A 119 6.85 -5.12 -7.68
C PHE A 119 8.11 -4.71 -8.42
N ARG A 120 8.72 -3.60 -8.00
CA ARG A 120 9.98 -3.09 -8.56
C ARG A 120 10.95 -2.66 -7.46
N VAL A 121 12.24 -2.82 -7.75
CA VAL A 121 13.30 -2.27 -6.92
C VAL A 121 13.52 -0.84 -7.38
N GLU A 122 13.13 0.15 -6.58
CA GLU A 122 13.22 1.57 -6.95
C GLU A 122 13.59 2.45 -5.76
N ASP A 123 14.33 3.51 -6.04
CA ASP A 123 14.66 4.59 -5.10
C ASP A 123 13.53 5.63 -5.12
N SER A 124 12.85 5.79 -4.00
CA SER A 124 11.73 6.72 -3.84
C SER A 124 12.11 8.19 -4.06
N SER A 125 13.40 8.54 -4.01
CA SER A 125 13.87 9.91 -4.28
C SER A 125 14.10 10.19 -5.78
N LYS A 126 13.94 9.19 -6.64
CA LYS A 126 14.24 9.26 -8.09
C LYS A 126 13.13 8.66 -8.95
N LEU A 127 11.88 8.77 -8.51
CA LEU A 127 10.76 8.23 -9.27
C LEU A 127 10.56 9.04 -10.55
N ASN A 128 10.37 8.33 -11.66
CA ASN A 128 10.15 8.91 -12.99
C ASN A 128 8.72 8.64 -13.47
N TYR A 129 7.76 8.79 -12.58
CA TYR A 129 6.32 8.69 -12.88
C TYR A 129 5.73 10.09 -13.05
N PHE A 130 4.82 10.24 -14.00
CA PHE A 130 4.17 11.52 -14.29
C PHE A 130 2.67 11.31 -14.47
N SER A 131 1.88 11.85 -13.55
CA SER A 131 0.41 11.83 -13.59
C SER A 131 -0.18 10.44 -13.83
N GLU A 132 0.31 9.43 -13.11
CA GLU A 132 0.01 8.02 -13.38
C GLU A 132 -0.91 7.38 -12.34
N PHE A 133 -0.77 7.74 -11.06
CA PHE A 133 -1.45 7.06 -9.95
C PHE A 133 -2.61 7.87 -9.38
N ASP A 134 -3.70 7.18 -9.03
CA ASP A 134 -4.85 7.73 -8.31
C ASP A 134 -4.54 7.86 -6.81
N PHE A 135 -3.77 6.92 -6.26
CA PHE A 135 -3.35 6.94 -4.86
C PHE A 135 -1.87 6.64 -4.71
N ILE A 136 -1.24 7.30 -3.75
CA ILE A 136 0.14 7.01 -3.34
C ILE A 136 0.17 6.78 -1.83
N ILE A 137 0.74 5.66 -1.42
CA ILE A 137 0.84 5.22 -0.04
C ILE A 137 2.33 5.14 0.30
N ALA A 138 2.76 5.86 1.33
CA ALA A 138 4.17 5.92 1.76
C ALA A 138 4.24 5.86 3.29
N ARG A 139 3.65 4.81 3.86
CA ARG A 139 3.49 4.65 5.30
C ARG A 139 4.71 3.96 5.91
N LYS A 140 5.19 4.48 7.03
CA LYS A 140 6.23 3.92 7.88
C LYS A 140 7.60 3.74 7.24
N MET A 141 7.87 4.48 6.16
CA MET A 141 9.16 4.50 5.46
C MET A 141 9.78 5.90 5.46
N LEU A 142 8.99 6.94 5.25
CA LEU A 142 9.49 8.31 5.07
C LEU A 142 10.28 8.84 6.28
N TYR A 143 9.93 8.44 7.50
CA TYR A 143 10.62 8.91 8.71
C TYR A 143 12.07 8.44 8.86
N TYR A 144 12.48 7.42 8.10
CA TYR A 144 13.85 6.93 8.03
C TYR A 144 14.71 7.70 7.04
N LEU A 145 14.11 8.49 6.14
CA LEU A 145 14.86 9.17 5.10
C LEU A 145 15.64 10.37 5.64
N PRO A 146 16.87 10.60 5.16
CA PRO A 146 17.54 11.88 5.32
C PRO A 146 16.68 13.02 4.75
N GLU A 147 16.81 14.23 5.31
CA GLU A 147 15.97 15.37 4.94
C GLU A 147 15.97 15.67 3.43
N LYS A 148 17.13 15.56 2.78
CA LYS A 148 17.24 15.75 1.33
C LYS A 148 16.41 14.70 0.56
N ASN A 149 16.66 13.41 0.83
CA ASN A 149 15.92 12.32 0.19
C ASN A 149 14.42 12.43 0.43
N LEU A 150 14.02 12.84 1.63
CA LEU A 150 12.62 13.07 1.95
C LEU A 150 12.00 14.14 1.05
N ARG A 151 12.65 15.31 0.88
CA ARG A 151 12.14 16.37 -0.01
C ARG A 151 12.04 15.87 -1.46
N ASP A 152 13.10 15.22 -1.95
CA ASP A 152 13.14 14.66 -3.31
C ASP A 152 12.04 13.60 -3.52
N THR A 153 11.79 12.76 -2.50
CA THR A 153 10.70 11.78 -2.51
C THR A 153 9.33 12.43 -2.55
N ILE A 154 9.09 13.47 -1.75
CA ILE A 154 7.81 14.18 -1.74
C ILE A 154 7.53 14.85 -3.09
N ASP A 155 8.54 15.47 -3.70
CA ASP A 155 8.40 16.07 -5.02
C ASP A 155 8.15 15.02 -6.11
N SER A 156 8.80 13.86 -6.00
CA SER A 156 8.59 12.72 -6.89
C SER A 156 7.17 12.14 -6.76
N ILE A 157 6.67 12.00 -5.53
CA ILE A 157 5.30 11.54 -5.23
C ILE A 157 4.26 12.50 -5.85
N LYS A 158 4.43 13.82 -5.68
CA LYS A 158 3.50 14.81 -6.24
C LYS A 158 3.42 14.75 -7.77
N LYS A 159 4.55 14.52 -8.43
CA LYS A 159 4.61 14.35 -9.89
C LYS A 159 3.95 13.05 -10.35
N ALA A 160 4.10 11.98 -9.56
CA ALA A 160 3.54 10.67 -9.87
C ALA A 160 2.00 10.64 -9.76
N LEU A 161 1.41 11.47 -8.89
CA LEU A 161 -0.03 11.54 -8.71
C LEU A 161 -0.72 12.17 -9.93
N LYS A 162 -1.86 11.62 -10.34
CA LYS A 162 -2.68 12.18 -11.42
C LYS A 162 -3.02 13.64 -11.18
N SER A 163 -2.90 14.43 -12.25
CA SER A 163 -3.14 15.87 -12.22
C SER A 163 -4.58 16.20 -11.80
N GLY A 164 -4.74 17.23 -10.97
CA GLY A 164 -6.06 17.70 -10.51
C GLY A 164 -6.60 17.00 -9.26
N LEU A 165 -5.94 15.96 -8.75
CA LEU A 165 -6.30 15.32 -7.48
C LEU A 165 -5.80 16.12 -6.28
N ASP A 166 -6.62 16.15 -5.22
CA ASP A 166 -6.24 16.74 -3.94
C ASP A 166 -5.23 15.84 -3.23
N TYR A 167 -4.01 16.34 -3.05
CA TYR A 167 -2.94 15.64 -2.34
C TYR A 167 -3.35 15.22 -0.94
N SER A 168 -4.18 16.04 -0.28
CA SER A 168 -4.68 15.77 1.06
C SER A 168 -5.73 14.68 1.11
N GLN A 169 -6.11 14.04 0.01
CA GLN A 169 -7.02 12.89 -0.01
C GLN A 169 -6.41 11.67 -0.72
N HIS A 170 -5.38 11.89 -1.54
CA HIS A 170 -4.83 10.88 -2.44
C HIS A 170 -3.39 10.46 -2.13
N ILE A 171 -2.70 11.19 -1.26
CA ILE A 171 -1.41 10.80 -0.71
C ILE A 171 -1.62 10.38 0.74
N LEU A 172 -1.21 9.17 1.08
CA LEU A 172 -1.43 8.53 2.38
C LEU A 172 -0.07 8.28 3.05
N ILE A 173 0.22 9.03 4.11
CA ILE A 173 1.43 8.88 4.92
C ILE A 173 1.06 8.60 6.38
N ASP A 174 1.99 8.05 7.15
CA ASP A 174 1.76 7.82 8.58
C ASP A 174 1.95 9.09 9.42
N ASP A 175 1.26 9.14 10.56
CA ASP A 175 1.25 10.28 11.48
C ASP A 175 2.63 10.64 12.02
N PHE A 176 3.47 9.63 12.27
CA PHE A 176 4.81 9.87 12.76
C PHE A 176 5.63 10.67 11.74
N THR A 177 5.52 10.30 10.46
CA THR A 177 6.08 11.08 9.34
C THR A 177 5.47 12.48 9.27
N TYR A 178 4.14 12.59 9.38
CA TYR A 178 3.42 13.88 9.33
C TYR A 178 3.90 14.88 10.40
N HIS A 179 4.10 14.44 11.64
CA HIS A 179 4.53 15.32 12.74
C HIS A 179 5.99 15.77 12.65
N LYS A 180 6.87 14.95 12.07
CA LYS A 180 8.31 15.24 11.96
C LYS A 180 8.63 16.22 10.82
N ILE A 181 7.70 16.41 9.88
CA ILE A 181 7.93 17.20 8.67
C ILE A 181 6.86 18.28 8.55
N PRO A 182 7.03 19.45 9.20
CA PRO A 182 6.04 20.53 9.20
C PRO A 182 5.62 20.99 7.80
N ALA A 183 6.50 20.85 6.80
CA ALA A 183 6.20 21.15 5.41
C ALA A 183 5.12 20.24 4.79
N LEU A 184 4.86 19.05 5.35
CA LEU A 184 3.80 18.14 4.91
C LEU A 184 2.44 18.47 5.53
N LYS A 185 2.40 19.28 6.60
CA LYS A 185 1.17 19.62 7.34
C LYS A 185 0.12 20.37 6.51
N GLN A 186 0.52 20.96 5.38
CA GLN A 186 -0.40 21.66 4.48
C GLN A 186 -0.81 20.82 3.27
N MET A 187 -0.34 19.58 3.12
CA MET A 187 -0.36 18.90 1.82
C MET A 187 -0.94 17.48 1.78
N ILE A 188 -1.19 16.78 2.90
CA ILE A 188 -1.40 15.32 2.87
C ILE A 188 -2.50 14.86 3.84
N TYR A 189 -3.29 13.84 3.46
CA TYR A 189 -4.35 13.25 4.30
C TYR A 189 -3.73 12.65 5.55
N HIS A 190 -4.37 12.89 6.69
CA HIS A 190 -3.97 12.36 7.98
C HIS A 190 -4.78 11.10 8.27
N VAL A 191 -4.08 10.00 8.54
CA VAL A 191 -4.68 8.72 8.89
C VAL A 191 -4.41 8.49 10.37
N MET A 192 -5.39 8.85 11.22
CA MET A 192 -5.36 8.69 12.68
C MET A 192 -5.27 7.24 13.13
#